data_AF-A0A958JI55-F1
#
_entry.id   AF-A0A958JI55-F1
#
_cell.length_a   1.000
_cell.length_b   1.000
_cell.length_c   1.000
_cell.angle_alpha   90.00
_cell.angle_beta   90.00
_cell.angle_gamma   90.00
#
_symmetry.space_group_name_H-M   'P 1'
#
loop_
_entity.id
_entity.type
_entity.pdbx_description
1 polymer ?
#
loop_
_entity_poly.entity_id
_entity_poly.type
_entity_poly.pdbx_seq_one_letter_code
_entity_poly.pdbx_strand_id
1 'polypeptide(L)'
;MAKDDHLELNGVVKECFPNTTFRVELENGHELLAYLAGKLRKHYIRVLPGDHVRIQISPYDLSRGRIVRRFTKPPRPEAEVVTTEEEKS
;
A
#
# COMPACT_ATOMS: atom_id res chain seq x y z
N MET A 1 -1.47 -19.94 -14.10
CA MET A 1 -1.96 -18.75 -14.84
C MET A 1 -2.53 -17.77 -13.84
N ALA A 2 -2.40 -16.47 -14.13
CA ALA A 2 -2.60 -15.29 -13.27
C ALA A 2 -1.42 -15.02 -12.31
N LYS A 3 -0.36 -14.40 -12.84
CA LYS A 3 0.46 -13.47 -12.07
C LYS A 3 -0.49 -12.30 -11.78
N ASP A 4 -0.97 -12.20 -10.55
CA ASP A 4 -1.63 -10.98 -10.10
C ASP A 4 -0.57 -9.86 -10.10
N ASP A 5 -0.45 -9.15 -11.20
CA ASP A 5 0.36 -7.95 -11.32
C ASP A 5 -0.31 -6.83 -10.52
N HIS A 6 -0.22 -6.91 -9.20
CA HIS A 6 -0.62 -5.85 -8.30
C HIS A 6 0.46 -4.76 -8.33
N LEU A 7 0.04 -3.51 -8.52
CA LEU A 7 0.93 -2.36 -8.41
C LEU A 7 1.16 -2.06 -6.93
N GLU A 8 2.43 -2.07 -6.50
CA GLU A 8 2.80 -1.70 -5.15
C GLU A 8 3.16 -0.22 -5.08
N LEU A 9 2.43 0.52 -4.25
CA LEU A 9 2.67 1.94 -4.02
C LEU A 9 2.84 2.22 -2.52
N ASN A 10 3.56 3.29 -2.22
CA ASN A 10 3.69 3.80 -0.86
C ASN A 10 2.64 4.91 -0.62
N GLY A 11 2.18 5.01 0.61
CA GLY A 11 1.26 6.05 1.03
C GLY A 11 1.26 6.28 2.53
N VAL A 12 0.60 7.37 2.93
CA VAL A 12 0.46 7.80 4.33
C VAL A 12 -1.02 7.74 4.72
N VAL A 13 -1.28 7.11 5.86
CA VAL A 13 -2.65 7.01 6.38
C VAL A 13 -3.11 8.37 6.88
N LYS A 14 -4.19 8.92 6.31
CA LYS A 14 -4.82 10.17 6.77
C LYS A 14 -5.83 9.93 7.88
N GLU A 15 -6.76 9.01 7.61
CA GLU A 15 -7.93 8.77 8.46
C GLU A 15 -8.17 7.27 8.62
N CYS A 16 -8.66 6.87 9.79
CA CYS A 16 -9.07 5.51 10.08
C CYS A 16 -10.59 5.47 10.35
N PHE A 17 -11.30 4.63 9.60
CA PHE A 17 -12.73 4.40 9.78
C PHE A 17 -13.00 3.14 10.62
N PRO A 18 -14.15 3.08 11.34
CA PRO A 18 -14.46 1.97 12.26
C PRO A 18 -14.68 0.62 11.56
N ASN A 19 -14.95 0.60 10.26
CA ASN A 19 -15.14 -0.61 9.44
C ASN A 19 -13.82 -1.23 8.95
N THR A 20 -12.67 -0.92 9.57
CA THR A 20 -11.32 -1.34 9.13
C THR A 20 -10.93 -0.88 7.72
N THR A 21 -11.57 0.20 7.23
CA THR A 21 -11.07 0.96 6.09
C THR A 21 -10.22 2.12 6.56
N PHE A 22 -9.22 2.44 5.77
CA PHE A 22 -8.30 3.53 6.01
C PHE A 22 -8.27 4.40 4.77
N ARG A 23 -8.33 5.71 4.98
CA ARG A 23 -8.07 6.68 3.93
C ARG A 23 -6.56 6.83 3.85
N VAL A 24 -6.00 6.51 2.70
CA VAL A 24 -4.56 6.59 2.47
C VAL A 24 -4.30 7.54 1.33
N GLU A 25 -3.41 8.49 1.55
CA GLU A 25 -2.89 9.39 0.54
C GLU A 25 -1.62 8.75 -0.04
N LEU A 26 -1.64 8.47 -1.34
CA LEU A 26 -0.48 8.00 -2.07
C LEU A 26 0.53 9.14 -2.24
N GLU A 27 1.81 8.80 -2.44
CA GLU A 27 2.86 9.79 -2.75
C GLU A 27 2.55 10.59 -4.03
N ASN A 28 1.71 10.04 -4.92
CA ASN A 28 1.24 10.70 -6.14
C ASN A 28 0.14 11.76 -5.88
N GLY A 29 -0.29 11.98 -4.62
CA GLY A 29 -1.36 12.92 -4.25
C GLY A 29 -2.78 12.39 -4.45
N HIS A 30 -2.93 11.11 -4.78
CA HIS A 30 -4.23 10.46 -4.90
C HIS A 30 -4.66 9.85 -3.56
N GLU A 31 -5.91 10.08 -3.18
CA GLU A 31 -6.51 9.45 -2.00
C GLU A 31 -7.32 8.22 -2.39
N LEU A 32 -7.15 7.14 -1.65
CA LEU A 32 -7.91 5.90 -1.85
C LEU A 32 -8.39 5.30 -0.54
N LEU A 33 -9.36 4.40 -0.65
CA LEU A 33 -9.83 3.59 0.46
C LEU A 33 -9.10 2.25 0.46
N ALA A 34 -8.34 1.99 1.53
CA ALA A 34 -7.59 0.77 1.68
C ALA A 34 -8.13 -0.09 2.83
N TYR A 35 -8.10 -1.41 2.62
CA TYR A 35 -8.42 -2.39 3.65
C TYR A 35 -7.15 -3.08 4.14
N LEU A 36 -7.13 -3.47 5.41
CA LEU A 36 -6.06 -4.30 5.97
C LEU A 36 -6.02 -5.69 5.31
N ALA A 37 -4.86 -6.11 4.83
CA ALA A 37 -4.66 -7.51 4.44
C ALA A 37 -4.91 -8.45 5.64
N GLY A 38 -5.46 -9.64 5.36
CA GLY A 38 -5.73 -10.64 6.41
C GLY A 38 -4.50 -11.04 7.21
N LYS A 39 -3.30 -10.99 6.59
CA LYS A 39 -2.03 -11.23 7.29
C LYS A 39 -1.79 -10.22 8.42
N LEU A 40 -2.10 -8.95 8.22
CA LEU A 40 -1.93 -7.91 9.23
C LEU A 40 -2.92 -8.07 10.40
N ARG A 41 -4.15 -8.51 10.12
CA ARG A 41 -5.15 -8.83 11.15
C ARG A 41 -4.68 -9.96 12.08
N LYS A 42 -4.07 -11.01 11.52
CA LYS A 42 -3.49 -12.11 12.32
C LYS A 42 -2.36 -11.67 13.25
N HIS A 43 -1.56 -10.68 12.83
CA HIS A 43 -0.46 -10.13 13.62
C HIS A 43 -0.88 -8.96 14.52
N TYR A 44 -2.20 -8.68 14.64
CA TYR A 44 -2.74 -7.58 15.45
C TYR A 44 -2.07 -6.22 15.17
N ILE A 45 -1.71 -5.97 13.90
CA ILE A 45 -1.06 -4.70 13.54
C ILE A 45 -2.08 -3.57 13.67
N ARG A 46 -1.80 -2.62 14.55
CA ARG A 46 -2.55 -1.38 14.69
C ARG A 46 -2.00 -0.37 13.69
N VAL A 47 -2.90 0.24 12.94
CA VAL A 47 -2.60 1.33 12.00
C VAL A 47 -3.19 2.61 12.58
N LEU A 48 -2.35 3.62 12.70
CA LEU A 48 -2.72 4.94 13.20
C LEU A 48 -2.65 5.95 12.04
N PRO A 49 -3.41 7.05 12.10
CA PRO A 49 -3.22 8.17 11.18
C PRO A 49 -1.79 8.70 11.32
N GLY A 50 -1.14 8.98 10.19
CA GLY A 50 0.27 9.36 10.08
C GLY A 50 1.24 8.20 9.84
N ASP A 51 0.78 6.95 9.85
CA ASP A 51 1.64 5.80 9.55
C ASP A 51 1.93 5.68 8.04
N HIS A 52 3.19 5.40 7.72
CA HIS A 52 3.61 5.00 6.37
C HIS A 52 3.28 3.53 6.11
N VAL A 53 2.55 3.28 5.03
CA VAL A 53 2.07 1.95 4.65
C VAL A 53 2.38 1.66 3.19
N ARG A 54 2.58 0.38 2.88
CA ARG A 54 2.69 -0.13 1.52
C ARG A 54 1.35 -0.72 1.10
N ILE A 55 0.82 -0.21 0.01
CA ILE A 55 -0.46 -0.57 -0.56
C ILE A 55 -0.22 -1.34 -1.85
N GLN A 56 -0.94 -2.43 -2.03
CA GLN A 56 -1.12 -3.08 -3.31
C GLN A 56 -2.44 -2.64 -3.91
N ILE A 57 -2.40 -2.17 -5.14
CA ILE A 57 -3.56 -1.77 -5.93
C ILE A 57 -3.66 -2.72 -7.11
N SER A 58 -4.86 -3.22 -7.38
CA SER A 58 -5.08 -3.96 -8.63
C SER A 58 -5.15 -2.96 -9.79
N PRO A 59 -4.51 -3.24 -10.94
CA PRO A 59 -4.50 -2.33 -12.09
C PRO A 59 -5.89 -2.01 -12.64
N TYR A 60 -6.91 -2.79 -12.25
CA TYR A 60 -8.30 -2.61 -12.61
C TYR A 60 -9.04 -1.57 -11.73
N ASP A 61 -8.60 -1.34 -10.49
CA ASP A 61 -9.29 -0.50 -9.51
C ASP A 61 -8.31 0.39 -8.72
N LEU A 62 -8.01 1.57 -9.25
CA LEU A 62 -7.12 2.55 -8.62
C LEU A 62 -7.68 3.18 -7.33
N SER A 63 -9.00 3.12 -7.13
CA SER A 63 -9.71 3.72 -5.99
C SER A 63 -9.70 2.84 -4.73
N ARG A 64 -9.29 1.58 -4.84
CA ARG A 64 -9.29 0.62 -3.73
C ARG A 64 -7.92 -0.03 -3.59
N GLY A 65 -7.41 -0.01 -2.36
CA GLY A 65 -6.10 -0.56 -2.02
C GLY A 65 -6.18 -1.69 -1.01
N ARG A 66 -5.14 -2.53 -1.01
CA ARG A 66 -4.87 -3.49 0.06
C ARG A 66 -3.59 -3.10 0.78
N ILE A 67 -3.68 -2.82 2.09
CA ILE A 67 -2.50 -2.56 2.92
C ILE A 67 -1.79 -3.89 3.18
N VAL A 68 -0.55 -4.01 2.71
CA VAL A 68 0.25 -5.26 2.83
C VAL A 68 1.25 -5.15 3.96
N ARG A 69 1.84 -3.97 4.17
CA ARG A 69 2.90 -3.76 5.17
C ARG A 69 2.85 -2.35 5.76
N ARG A 70 3.21 -2.22 7.04
CA ARG A 70 3.48 -0.95 7.72
C ARG A 70 4.99 -0.77 7.88
N PHE A 71 5.51 0.42 7.64
CA PHE A 71 6.92 0.74 7.89
C PHE A 71 7.08 1.23 9.33
N THR A 72 7.74 0.44 10.20
CA THR A 72 7.97 0.82 11.61
C THR A 72 9.25 1.63 11.84
N LYS A 73 10.11 1.70 10.84
CA LYS A 73 11.31 2.54 10.79
C LYS A 73 11.25 3.32 9.47
N PRO A 74 11.69 4.59 9.41
CA PRO A 74 11.88 5.23 8.12
C PRO A 74 12.77 4.29 7.29
N PRO A 75 12.40 4.00 6.03
CA PRO A 75 13.28 3.21 5.19
C PRO A 75 14.63 3.91 5.20
N ARG A 76 15.70 3.18 5.57
CA ARG A 76 17.03 3.64 5.17
C ARG A 76 16.97 3.80 3.64
N PRO A 77 17.62 4.83 3.06
CA PRO A 77 17.55 5.11 1.62
C PRO A 77 18.21 4.04 0.72
N GLU A 78 18.24 2.76 1.11
CA GLU A 78 19.01 1.68 0.46
C GLU A 78 18.18 0.75 -0.45
N ALA A 79 16.95 1.10 -0.85
CA ALA A 79 16.15 0.20 -1.68
C ALA A 79 15.27 0.91 -2.73
N GLU A 80 15.89 1.76 -3.55
CA GLU A 80 15.46 1.95 -4.93
C GLU A 80 16.07 0.82 -5.77
N VAL A 81 15.36 -0.30 -5.91
CA VAL A 81 15.50 -1.21 -7.06
C VAL A 81 14.31 -2.16 -7.07
N VAL A 82 13.37 -1.90 -7.97
CA VAL A 82 12.90 -2.93 -8.91
C VAL A 82 12.65 -2.23 -10.24
N THR A 83 13.66 -2.34 -11.09
CA THR A 83 13.54 -2.41 -12.54
C THR A 83 12.45 -3.41 -12.94
N THR A 84 11.49 -2.98 -13.75
CA THR A 84 11.12 -3.78 -14.92
C THR A 84 11.26 -2.87 -16.12
N GLU A 85 12.48 -2.80 -16.63
CA GLU A 85 12.72 -2.55 -18.04
C GLU A 85 11.97 -3.64 -18.82
N GLU A 86 10.95 -3.27 -19.59
CA GLU A 86 10.68 -3.92 -20.87
C GLU A 86 10.68 -2.82 -21.92
N GLU A 87 11.88 -2.41 -22.28
CA GLU A 87 12.18 -1.87 -23.60
C GLU A 87 12.72 -3.06 -24.42
N LYS A 88 11.94 -3.60 -25.35
CA LYS A 88 12.46 -3.96 -26.68
C LYS A 88 11.36 -4.26 -27.71
N SER A 89 11.30 -3.35 -28.69
CA SER A 89 11.15 -3.56 -30.15
C SER A 89 10.02 -4.43 -30.71
#